data_AF-A0A9X2JS58-F1
#
_entry.id   AF-A0A9X2JS58-F1
#
_cell.length_a   1.000
_cell.length_b   1.000
_cell.length_c   1.000
_cell.angle_alpha   90.00
_cell.angle_beta   90.00
_cell.angle_gamma   90.00
#
_symmetry.space_group_name_H-M   'P 1'
#
loop_
_entity.id
_entity.type
_entity.pdbx_description
1 polymer ?
#
loop_
_entity_poly.entity_id
_entity_poly.type
_entity_poly.pdbx_seq_one_letter_code
_entity_poly.pdbx_strand_id
1 'polypeptide(L)'
;MARHKLTLPPAAWPGDLLDSFERHPLTEAQRTRIGRALGRWLKISDNLGADPRDVSRLTWLERTEGLSQQVRNDVRMALAIVFPTIAAALYEGDNRQVERADVRDQLRETIARNLARFPDDWCAAAAPLLLVDDFGLGDGVLVQAWAPSTIQRRLQAGALHFDFCRAHDLAVDVTPVSLRLKLREDQGRVQSGTRRMGGVAVDIAALSGLASAIWPERSWTWLKTTRDRFKKLSHHHGSRNASRSVDAAELRAAGQQLLDKADALHSAARNRRKLVAAHTKARTALTMILLAEAPVRITSCAGIELRSSLLEDLAGLYLDAQATKEGDVDRRAFSATLVDAIGRYVRLHRAVVAAPGETRLFVGERGGPIKGAQLSKCLGDLTDPVFNVRVTPHAIRHSVGNFIVATAPEEAALAGTILNHRGDAVTAVYTQKASQVVASRRLGAATSSRASELSANTTPMGSTKRGRGQPPRSRRSVKNSAESACGRSQDLQKGSDGRISTGVPELSHEATLPAGS
;
A
#
# COMPACT_ATOMS: atom_id res chain seq x y z
N MET A 1 48.43 9.98 0.61
CA MET A 1 47.71 9.67 -0.65
C MET A 1 47.01 10.92 -1.14
N ALA A 2 47.36 11.42 -2.33
CA ALA A 2 46.71 12.59 -2.91
C ALA A 2 45.20 12.32 -3.04
N ARG A 3 44.36 13.24 -2.56
CA ARG A 3 42.91 13.16 -2.78
C ARG A 3 42.65 13.35 -4.27
N HIS A 4 42.61 12.26 -5.03
CA HIS A 4 42.22 12.31 -6.44
C HIS A 4 40.89 13.04 -6.53
N LYS A 5 40.88 14.19 -7.22
CA LYS A 5 39.67 14.96 -7.45
C LYS A 5 38.71 14.06 -8.22
N LEU A 6 37.59 13.71 -7.60
CA LEU A 6 36.63 12.75 -8.14
C LEU A 6 35.80 13.30 -9.32
N THR A 7 36.05 14.54 -9.77
CA THR A 7 35.33 15.23 -10.85
C THR A 7 36.28 16.18 -11.58
N LEU A 8 36.20 16.28 -12.92
CA LEU A 8 36.85 17.36 -13.66
C LEU A 8 36.15 18.70 -13.42
N PRO A 9 36.89 19.80 -13.19
CA PRO A 9 36.30 21.13 -13.08
C PRO A 9 35.76 21.62 -14.44
N PRO A 10 34.73 22.50 -14.48
CA PRO A 10 34.15 23.01 -15.73
C PRO A 10 35.14 23.58 -16.74
N ALA A 11 36.21 24.23 -16.27
CA ALA A 11 37.26 24.79 -17.12
C ALA A 11 38.06 23.72 -17.91
N ALA A 12 37.95 22.44 -17.54
CA ALA A 12 38.59 21.32 -18.21
C ALA A 12 37.61 20.50 -19.08
N TRP A 13 36.37 20.96 -19.26
CA TRP A 13 35.38 20.26 -20.07
C TRP A 13 35.57 20.62 -21.55
N PRO A 14 35.26 19.70 -22.49
CA PRO A 14 35.13 20.07 -23.90
C PRO A 14 34.10 21.19 -24.08
N GLY A 15 34.47 22.23 -24.85
CA GLY A 15 33.67 23.45 -24.97
C GLY A 15 32.23 23.22 -25.43
N ASP A 16 32.03 22.32 -26.40
CA ASP A 16 30.70 21.93 -26.89
C ASP A 16 29.81 21.31 -25.81
N LEU A 17 30.38 20.52 -24.89
CA LEU A 17 29.65 19.91 -23.79
C LEU A 17 29.32 20.92 -22.68
N LEU A 18 30.25 21.86 -22.40
CA LEU A 18 30.01 22.97 -21.48
C LEU A 18 28.88 23.88 -22.01
N ASP A 19 28.95 24.26 -23.29
CA ASP A 19 27.94 25.09 -23.96
C ASP A 19 26.57 24.40 -24.03
N SER A 20 26.55 23.08 -24.28
CA SER A 20 25.33 22.29 -24.20
C SER A 20 24.73 22.32 -22.78
N PHE A 21 25.55 22.05 -21.77
CA PHE A 21 25.12 22.07 -20.36
C PHE A 21 24.59 23.44 -19.91
N GLU A 22 25.28 24.52 -20.26
CA GLU A 22 24.96 25.89 -19.85
C GLU A 22 23.66 26.43 -20.48
N ARG A 23 23.28 25.93 -21.66
CA ARG A 23 22.00 26.29 -22.33
C ARG A 23 20.76 25.82 -21.57
N HIS A 24 20.89 24.87 -20.64
CA HIS A 24 19.74 24.36 -19.90
C HIS A 24 19.42 25.20 -18.66
N PRO A 25 18.14 25.58 -18.43
CA PRO A 25 17.75 26.38 -17.28
C PRO A 25 17.74 25.51 -16.01
N LEU A 26 18.88 25.46 -15.32
CA LEU A 26 19.07 24.75 -14.05
C LEU A 26 19.16 25.75 -12.88
N THR A 27 18.53 25.41 -11.75
CA THR A 27 18.77 26.12 -10.48
C THR A 27 20.23 25.96 -10.04
N GLU A 28 20.77 26.88 -9.23
CA GLU A 28 22.17 26.84 -8.77
C GLU A 28 22.55 25.50 -8.10
N ALA A 29 21.67 24.97 -7.25
CA ALA A 29 21.84 23.68 -6.60
C ALA A 29 21.84 22.51 -7.61
N GLN A 30 20.96 22.55 -8.63
CA GLN A 30 20.98 21.56 -9.71
C GLN A 30 22.24 21.70 -10.56
N ARG A 31 22.63 22.91 -10.93
CA ARG A 31 23.82 23.20 -11.73
C ARG A 31 25.07 22.64 -11.06
N THR A 32 25.22 22.85 -9.75
CA THR A 32 26.35 22.32 -8.98
C THR A 32 26.33 20.78 -8.93
N ARG A 33 25.17 20.17 -8.61
CA ARG A 33 25.06 18.71 -8.51
C ARG A 33 25.27 18.02 -9.86
N ILE A 34 24.55 18.45 -10.88
CA ILE A 34 24.58 17.86 -12.23
C ILE A 34 25.93 18.16 -12.90
N GLY A 35 26.48 19.36 -12.69
CA GLY A 35 27.80 19.71 -13.20
C GLY A 35 28.90 18.83 -12.58
N ARG A 36 28.87 18.56 -11.27
CA ARG A 36 29.78 17.58 -10.64
C ARG A 36 29.64 16.19 -11.24
N ALA A 37 28.43 15.78 -11.59
CA ALA A 37 28.17 14.48 -12.21
C ALA A 37 28.69 14.41 -13.65
N LEU A 38 28.50 15.47 -14.45
CA LEU A 38 29.09 15.58 -15.78
C LEU A 38 30.62 15.58 -15.70
N GLY A 39 31.20 16.39 -14.82
CA GLY A 39 32.65 16.40 -14.58
C GLY A 39 33.19 15.04 -14.13
N ARG A 40 32.38 14.22 -13.43
CA ARG A 40 32.75 12.84 -13.11
C ARG A 40 32.72 11.93 -14.34
N TRP A 41 31.69 12.01 -15.18
CA TRP A 41 31.66 11.30 -16.46
C TRP A 41 32.89 11.60 -17.30
N LEU A 42 33.18 12.89 -17.48
CA LEU A 42 34.33 13.35 -18.25
C LEU A 42 35.64 12.82 -17.65
N LYS A 43 35.77 12.81 -16.31
CA LYS A 43 36.98 12.28 -15.66
C LYS A 43 37.16 10.79 -15.87
N ILE A 44 36.06 10.03 -15.85
CA ILE A 44 36.09 8.58 -16.08
C ILE A 44 36.46 8.30 -17.53
N SER A 45 35.85 9.00 -18.50
CA SER A 45 36.21 8.91 -19.91
C SER A 45 37.69 9.23 -20.16
N ASP A 46 38.19 10.31 -19.57
CA ASP A 46 39.60 10.70 -19.62
C ASP A 46 40.54 9.62 -19.06
N ASN A 47 40.22 9.08 -17.88
CA ASN A 47 41.01 7.99 -17.27
C ASN A 47 41.00 6.69 -18.10
N LEU A 48 39.94 6.45 -18.88
CA LEU A 48 39.82 5.27 -19.76
C LEU A 48 40.39 5.52 -21.16
N GLY A 49 40.84 6.74 -21.48
CA GLY A 49 41.25 7.12 -22.84
C GLY A 49 40.11 7.05 -23.85
N ALA A 50 38.86 7.20 -23.40
CA ALA A 50 37.67 7.06 -24.23
C ALA A 50 37.02 8.42 -24.54
N ASP A 51 36.33 8.54 -25.67
CA ASP A 51 35.59 9.76 -26.00
C ASP A 51 34.41 9.97 -25.02
N PRO A 52 34.33 11.11 -24.33
CA PRO A 52 33.16 11.44 -23.51
C PRO A 52 31.85 11.57 -24.29
N ARG A 53 31.88 11.71 -25.62
CA ARG A 53 30.70 11.78 -26.51
C ARG A 53 30.14 10.41 -26.89
N ASP A 54 30.91 9.35 -26.66
CA ASP A 54 30.44 7.98 -26.85
C ASP A 54 29.51 7.58 -25.70
N VAL A 55 28.30 8.13 -25.77
CA VAL A 55 27.27 7.97 -24.76
C VAL A 55 26.20 7.04 -25.31
N SER A 56 26.17 5.85 -24.73
CA SER A 56 25.11 4.88 -24.89
C SER A 56 24.70 4.39 -23.51
N ARG A 57 23.65 3.58 -23.45
CA ARG A 57 23.29 2.91 -22.20
C ARG A 57 24.42 1.99 -21.72
N LEU A 58 25.06 1.26 -22.62
CA LEU A 58 26.14 0.32 -22.31
C LEU A 58 27.34 1.06 -21.72
N THR A 59 27.82 2.10 -22.41
CA THR A 59 28.97 2.89 -21.94
C THR A 59 28.66 3.62 -20.64
N TRP A 60 27.42 4.07 -20.43
CA TRP A 60 26.99 4.61 -19.14
C TRP A 60 27.05 3.57 -18.02
N LEU A 61 26.56 2.34 -18.25
CA LEU A 61 26.60 1.27 -17.25
C LEU A 61 28.03 0.90 -16.87
N GLU A 62 28.88 0.65 -17.87
CA GLU A 62 30.29 0.27 -17.70
C GLU A 62 31.08 1.34 -16.96
N ARG A 63 31.05 2.58 -17.46
CA ARG A 63 31.85 3.68 -16.87
C ARG A 63 31.35 4.10 -15.50
N THR A 64 30.10 3.81 -15.16
CA THR A 64 29.55 4.14 -13.84
C THR A 64 29.52 2.94 -12.89
N GLU A 65 30.14 1.83 -13.26
CA GLU A 65 30.35 0.68 -12.38
C GLU A 65 31.13 1.08 -11.12
N GLY A 66 30.73 0.55 -9.97
CA GLY A 66 31.32 0.90 -8.67
C GLY A 66 30.89 2.25 -8.09
N LEU A 67 30.20 3.12 -8.83
CA LEU A 67 29.61 4.33 -8.27
C LEU A 67 28.33 4.02 -7.50
N SER A 68 28.06 4.80 -6.44
CA SER A 68 26.79 4.68 -5.72
C SER A 68 25.60 4.98 -6.65
N GLN A 69 24.45 4.33 -6.39
CA GLN A 69 23.25 4.48 -7.23
C GLN A 69 22.83 5.94 -7.43
N GLN A 70 22.97 6.77 -6.40
CA GLN A 70 22.67 8.20 -6.47
C GLN A 70 23.57 8.92 -7.47
N VAL A 71 24.87 8.67 -7.43
CA VAL A 71 25.84 9.26 -8.36
C VAL A 71 25.58 8.78 -9.79
N ARG A 72 25.28 7.49 -9.99
CA ARG A 72 24.94 6.94 -11.31
C ARG A 72 23.73 7.65 -11.92
N ASN A 73 22.69 7.87 -11.11
CA ASN A 73 21.50 8.59 -11.52
C ASN A 73 21.79 10.06 -11.87
N ASP A 74 22.63 10.74 -11.09
CA ASP A 74 23.03 12.12 -11.37
C ASP A 74 23.87 12.21 -12.66
N VAL A 75 24.80 11.27 -12.90
CA VAL A 75 25.57 11.17 -14.15
C VAL A 75 24.65 10.95 -15.33
N ARG A 76 23.71 10.01 -15.22
CA ARG A 76 22.75 9.75 -16.29
C ARG A 76 21.90 10.97 -16.62
N MET A 77 21.45 11.70 -15.59
CA MET A 77 20.68 12.92 -15.78
C MET A 77 21.52 14.02 -16.46
N ALA A 78 22.80 14.15 -16.10
CA ALA A 78 23.72 15.06 -16.78
C ALA A 78 23.90 14.71 -18.26
N LEU A 79 24.07 13.42 -18.57
CA LEU A 79 24.18 12.93 -19.94
C LEU A 79 22.89 13.17 -20.74
N ALA A 80 21.72 12.91 -20.16
CA ALA A 80 20.44 13.17 -20.80
C ALA A 80 20.19 14.67 -21.08
N ILE A 81 20.80 15.57 -20.30
CA ILE A 81 20.77 17.01 -20.54
C ILE A 81 21.66 17.37 -21.73
N VAL A 82 22.93 16.93 -21.70
CA VAL A 82 23.93 17.30 -22.71
C VAL A 82 23.67 16.62 -24.07
N PHE A 83 23.08 15.42 -24.05
CA PHE A 83 22.79 14.58 -25.21
C PHE A 83 21.30 14.21 -25.24
N PRO A 84 20.39 15.15 -25.60
CA PRO A 84 18.95 14.93 -25.52
C PRO A 84 18.45 13.83 -26.46
N THR A 85 19.12 13.61 -27.60
CA THR A 85 18.74 12.60 -28.61
C THR A 85 18.85 11.16 -28.09
N ILE A 86 19.75 10.90 -27.14
CA ILE A 86 19.96 9.58 -26.53
C ILE A 86 19.31 9.45 -25.14
N ALA A 87 18.67 10.51 -24.65
CA ALA A 87 18.09 10.53 -23.31
C ALA A 87 17.13 9.34 -23.12
N ALA A 88 16.25 9.06 -24.09
CA ALA A 88 15.33 7.93 -24.03
C ALA A 88 16.06 6.58 -23.87
N ALA A 89 17.14 6.34 -24.64
CA ALA A 89 17.93 5.11 -24.60
C ALA A 89 18.66 4.93 -23.27
N LEU A 90 19.12 6.02 -22.62
CA LEU A 90 19.76 5.96 -21.30
C LEU A 90 18.81 5.47 -20.19
N TYR A 91 17.50 5.68 -20.34
CA TYR A 91 16.47 5.21 -19.41
C TYR A 91 15.76 3.94 -19.87
N GLU A 92 16.07 3.45 -21.06
CA GLU A 92 15.59 2.16 -21.54
C GLU A 92 15.93 1.08 -20.50
N GLY A 93 15.04 0.10 -20.28
CA GLY A 93 15.22 -1.01 -19.34
C GLY A 93 15.47 -0.68 -17.85
N ASP A 94 15.51 0.58 -17.43
CA ASP A 94 15.39 0.98 -16.01
C ASP A 94 13.96 0.80 -15.50
N ASN A 95 13.04 0.84 -16.44
CA ASN A 95 11.69 0.33 -16.32
C ASN A 95 11.62 -1.18 -16.56
N ARG A 96 12.73 -1.93 -16.40
CA ARG A 96 12.59 -3.33 -16.01
C ARG A 96 11.78 -3.28 -14.72
N GLN A 97 10.45 -3.38 -14.86
CA GLN A 97 9.61 -4.00 -13.87
C GLN A 97 10.45 -5.21 -13.50
N VAL A 98 11.03 -5.20 -12.29
CA VAL A 98 11.74 -6.36 -11.74
C VAL A 98 10.92 -7.52 -12.19
N GLU A 99 11.45 -8.33 -13.12
CA GLU A 99 10.67 -9.34 -13.83
C GLU A 99 9.89 -10.02 -12.73
N ARG A 100 8.56 -9.86 -12.83
CA ARG A 100 7.72 -10.09 -11.67
C ARG A 100 7.95 -11.56 -11.36
N ALA A 101 8.71 -11.82 -10.29
CA ALA A 101 9.15 -13.17 -9.96
C ALA A 101 7.93 -14.07 -10.07
N ASP A 102 8.11 -15.25 -10.65
CA ASP A 102 6.98 -16.15 -10.90
C ASP A 102 6.15 -16.25 -9.62
N VAL A 103 4.82 -16.18 -9.74
CA VAL A 103 3.94 -16.21 -8.57
C VAL A 103 4.18 -17.49 -7.75
N ARG A 104 4.58 -18.58 -8.42
CA ARG A 104 5.00 -19.86 -7.82
C ARG A 104 6.35 -19.74 -7.11
N ASP A 105 7.34 -19.06 -7.70
CA ASP A 105 8.62 -18.77 -7.03
C ASP A 105 8.40 -17.97 -5.74
N GLN A 106 7.58 -16.92 -5.80
CA GLN A 106 7.25 -16.10 -4.62
C GLN A 106 6.54 -16.92 -3.55
N LEU A 107 5.67 -17.85 -3.96
CA LEU A 107 5.00 -18.76 -3.05
C LEU A 107 5.98 -19.76 -2.42
N ARG A 108 6.89 -20.37 -3.20
CA ARG A 108 7.97 -21.25 -2.71
C ARG A 108 8.81 -20.55 -1.64
N GLU A 109 9.29 -19.34 -1.94
CA GLU A 109 10.10 -18.54 -1.01
C GLU A 109 9.32 -18.21 0.27
N THR A 110 8.04 -17.86 0.13
CA THR A 110 7.16 -17.58 1.27
C THR A 110 6.95 -18.81 2.15
N ILE A 111 6.75 -19.99 1.54
CA ILE A 111 6.57 -21.25 2.26
C ILE A 111 7.85 -21.61 3.00
N ALA A 112 8.99 -21.66 2.30
CA ALA A 112 10.29 -21.99 2.89
C ALA A 112 10.63 -21.08 4.09
N ARG A 113 10.46 -19.76 3.92
CA ARG A 113 10.74 -18.78 4.98
C ARG A 113 9.90 -19.00 6.26
N ASN A 114 8.65 -19.40 6.12
CA ASN A 114 7.79 -19.62 7.29
C ASN A 114 7.95 -21.02 7.88
N LEU A 115 8.15 -22.06 7.06
CA LEU A 115 8.39 -23.43 7.53
C LEU A 115 9.71 -23.55 8.30
N ALA A 116 10.74 -22.78 7.93
CA ALA A 116 11.99 -22.70 8.71
C ALA A 116 11.80 -22.21 10.16
N ARG A 117 10.63 -21.66 10.49
CA ARG A 117 10.26 -21.22 11.85
C ARG A 117 9.37 -22.22 12.57
N PHE A 118 8.98 -23.33 11.95
CA PHE A 118 8.17 -24.38 12.57
C PHE A 118 9.08 -25.33 13.37
N PRO A 119 8.55 -26.04 14.38
CA PRO A 119 9.26 -27.19 14.96
C PRO A 119 9.33 -28.33 13.95
N ASP A 120 10.29 -29.25 14.13
CA ASP A 120 10.63 -30.28 13.14
C ASP A 120 9.45 -31.19 12.78
N ASP A 121 8.64 -31.59 13.76
CA ASP A 121 7.46 -32.43 13.57
C ASP A 121 6.39 -31.74 12.70
N TRP A 122 6.13 -30.46 12.96
CA TRP A 122 5.22 -29.66 12.13
C TRP A 122 5.80 -29.39 10.73
N CYS A 123 7.11 -29.17 10.62
CA CYS A 123 7.76 -28.97 9.33
C CYS A 123 7.66 -30.24 8.48
N ALA A 124 7.98 -31.40 9.05
CA ALA A 124 7.90 -32.70 8.40
C ALA A 124 6.48 -33.02 7.93
N ALA A 125 5.46 -32.75 8.76
CA ALA A 125 4.06 -32.96 8.40
C ALA A 125 3.57 -31.96 7.33
N ALA A 126 4.01 -30.70 7.37
CA ALA A 126 3.54 -29.65 6.48
C ALA A 126 4.20 -29.66 5.10
N ALA A 127 5.49 -30.02 5.02
CA ALA A 127 6.30 -29.95 3.80
C ALA A 127 5.66 -30.66 2.59
N PRO A 128 5.24 -31.94 2.66
CA PRO A 128 4.65 -32.61 1.50
C PRO A 128 3.29 -31.99 1.10
N LEU A 129 2.55 -31.45 2.06
CA LEU A 129 1.24 -30.83 1.82
C LEU A 129 1.35 -29.45 1.15
N LEU A 130 2.51 -28.81 1.28
CA LEU A 130 2.80 -27.44 0.82
C LEU A 130 3.85 -27.40 -0.30
N LEU A 131 4.19 -28.55 -0.90
CA LEU A 131 5.09 -28.61 -2.04
C LEU A 131 4.52 -27.77 -3.20
N VAL A 132 5.35 -26.90 -3.78
CA VAL A 132 5.02 -26.14 -4.98
C VAL A 132 5.95 -26.63 -6.07
N ASP A 133 5.41 -27.47 -6.95
CA ASP A 133 6.11 -28.05 -8.09
C ASP A 133 6.38 -26.99 -9.18
N ASP A 134 7.35 -27.19 -10.06
CA ASP A 134 7.63 -26.19 -11.10
C ASP A 134 6.49 -26.11 -12.14
N PHE A 135 5.83 -27.25 -12.41
CA PHE A 135 4.75 -27.34 -13.38
C PHE A 135 3.35 -27.37 -12.72
N GLY A 136 3.30 -27.42 -11.39
CA GLY A 136 2.06 -27.50 -10.61
C GLY A 136 1.38 -28.87 -10.61
N LEU A 137 1.92 -29.86 -11.34
CA LEU A 137 1.38 -31.22 -11.38
C LEU A 137 1.69 -31.98 -10.08
N GLY A 138 2.84 -31.66 -9.46
CA GLY A 138 3.26 -32.20 -8.17
C GLY A 138 2.86 -31.34 -6.97
N ASP A 139 1.94 -30.39 -7.12
CA ASP A 139 1.57 -29.51 -6.02
C ASP A 139 0.99 -30.29 -4.84
N GLY A 140 1.46 -29.96 -3.63
CA GLY A 140 0.91 -30.49 -2.40
C GLY A 140 -0.57 -30.13 -2.28
N VAL A 141 -1.36 -30.99 -1.63
CA VAL A 141 -2.82 -30.87 -1.56
C VAL A 141 -3.30 -29.50 -1.02
N LEU A 142 -2.53 -28.85 -0.13
CA LEU A 142 -2.89 -27.54 0.39
C LEU A 142 -2.56 -26.40 -0.57
N VAL A 143 -1.56 -26.57 -1.44
CA VAL A 143 -1.28 -25.62 -2.54
C VAL A 143 -2.41 -25.65 -3.56
N GLN A 144 -2.92 -26.84 -3.87
CA GLN A 144 -4.06 -27.00 -4.77
C GLN A 144 -5.37 -26.47 -4.14
N ALA A 145 -5.58 -26.74 -2.84
CA ALA A 145 -6.84 -26.41 -2.16
C ALA A 145 -6.94 -24.93 -1.72
N TRP A 146 -5.83 -24.25 -1.46
CA TRP A 146 -5.83 -22.89 -0.92
C TRP A 146 -5.23 -21.88 -1.89
N ALA A 147 -5.87 -20.72 -1.99
CA ALA A 147 -5.25 -19.57 -2.65
C ALA A 147 -3.90 -19.20 -1.99
N PRO A 148 -2.91 -18.69 -2.76
CA PRO A 148 -1.59 -18.31 -2.22
C PRO A 148 -1.64 -17.37 -1.00
N SER A 149 -2.54 -16.39 -1.01
CA SER A 149 -2.73 -15.46 0.11
C SER A 149 -3.30 -16.12 1.39
N THR A 150 -3.97 -17.26 1.26
CA THR A 150 -4.45 -18.07 2.39
C THR A 150 -3.29 -18.87 2.96
N ILE A 151 -2.47 -19.51 2.12
CA ILE A 151 -1.24 -20.22 2.52
C ILE A 151 -0.32 -19.27 3.30
N GLN A 152 0.03 -18.14 2.69
CA GLN A 152 0.89 -17.13 3.32
C GLN A 152 0.38 -16.73 4.71
N ARG A 153 -0.91 -16.42 4.85
CA ARG A 153 -1.50 -15.98 6.11
C ARG A 153 -1.50 -17.09 7.18
N ARG A 154 -1.84 -18.32 6.78
CA ARG A 154 -1.84 -19.47 7.68
C ARG A 154 -0.43 -19.79 8.18
N LEU A 155 0.55 -19.82 7.27
CA LEU A 155 1.95 -20.05 7.62
C LEU A 155 2.52 -18.93 8.51
N GLN A 156 2.23 -17.67 8.20
CA GLN A 156 2.63 -16.55 9.05
C GLN A 156 2.00 -16.64 10.45
N ALA A 157 0.72 -17.01 10.55
CA ALA A 157 0.07 -17.19 11.86
C ALA A 157 0.70 -18.34 12.66
N GLY A 158 1.01 -19.47 12.02
CA GLY A 158 1.74 -20.59 12.64
C GLY A 158 3.14 -20.16 13.10
N ALA A 159 3.93 -19.55 12.22
CA ALA A 159 5.28 -19.11 12.51
C ALA A 159 5.34 -18.06 13.63
N LEU A 160 4.36 -17.15 13.71
CA LEU A 160 4.26 -16.18 14.81
C LEU A 160 3.86 -16.85 16.13
N HIS A 161 3.05 -17.92 16.09
CA HIS A 161 2.69 -18.70 17.28
C HIS A 161 3.89 -19.50 17.81
N PHE A 162 4.66 -20.16 16.94
CA PHE A 162 5.85 -20.91 17.37
C PHE A 162 6.96 -20.00 17.89
N ASP A 163 7.19 -18.86 17.27
CA ASP A 163 8.11 -17.85 17.80
C ASP A 163 7.67 -17.34 19.17
N PHE A 164 6.36 -17.12 19.37
CA PHE A 164 5.82 -16.78 20.68
C PHE A 164 6.10 -17.87 21.71
N CYS A 165 5.93 -19.15 21.36
CA CYS A 165 6.21 -20.27 22.27
C CYS A 165 7.69 -20.30 22.68
N ARG A 166 8.60 -20.17 21.72
CA ARG A 166 10.05 -20.11 21.98
C ARG A 166 10.42 -18.93 22.88
N ALA A 167 9.85 -17.75 22.63
CA ALA A 167 10.13 -16.54 23.41
C ALA A 167 9.61 -16.58 24.86
N HIS A 168 8.77 -17.56 25.21
CA HIS A 168 8.17 -17.71 26.54
C HIS A 168 8.50 -19.07 27.18
N ASP A 169 9.51 -19.79 26.67
CA ASP A 169 9.92 -21.10 27.16
C ASP A 169 8.76 -22.11 27.26
N LEU A 170 7.84 -22.05 26.30
CA LEU A 170 6.71 -22.97 26.20
C LEU A 170 7.06 -24.12 25.25
N ALA A 171 6.38 -25.26 25.40
CA ALA A 171 6.39 -26.31 24.39
C ALA A 171 6.03 -25.70 23.02
N VAL A 172 6.88 -25.91 22.02
CA VAL A 172 6.75 -25.35 20.67
C VAL A 172 5.68 -26.14 19.90
N ASP A 173 4.44 -26.02 20.34
CA ASP A 173 3.28 -26.68 19.77
C ASP A 173 2.01 -25.80 19.92
N VAL A 174 0.97 -26.14 19.17
CA VAL A 174 -0.35 -25.50 19.26
C VAL A 174 -1.16 -26.17 20.35
N THR A 175 -1.03 -25.68 21.58
CA THR A 175 -1.72 -26.22 22.76
C THR A 175 -2.69 -25.20 23.37
N PRO A 176 -3.68 -25.64 24.18
CA PRO A 176 -4.54 -24.71 24.91
C PRO A 176 -3.76 -23.76 25.83
N VAL A 177 -2.65 -24.23 26.42
CA VAL A 177 -1.81 -23.45 27.33
C VAL A 177 -1.09 -22.34 26.58
N SER A 178 -0.38 -22.67 25.49
CA SER A 178 0.37 -21.67 24.72
C SER A 178 -0.54 -20.64 24.08
N LEU A 179 -1.68 -21.06 23.52
CA LEU A 179 -2.65 -20.12 22.97
C LEU A 179 -3.23 -19.20 24.05
N ARG A 180 -3.59 -19.72 25.23
CA ARG A 180 -4.17 -18.90 26.31
C ARG A 180 -3.20 -17.82 26.77
N LEU A 181 -1.91 -18.13 26.91
CA LEU A 181 -0.88 -17.15 27.26
C LEU A 181 -0.76 -16.08 26.17
N LYS A 182 -0.67 -16.50 24.90
CA LYS A 182 -0.63 -15.56 23.76
C LYS A 182 -1.85 -14.64 23.73
N LEU A 183 -3.04 -15.17 24.00
CA LEU A 183 -4.28 -14.38 23.99
C LEU A 183 -4.35 -13.36 25.13
N ARG A 184 -3.73 -13.63 26.29
CA ARG A 184 -3.60 -12.65 27.38
C ARG A 184 -2.71 -11.48 26.95
N GLU A 185 -1.58 -11.76 26.29
CA GLU A 185 -0.72 -10.71 25.77
C GLU A 185 -1.44 -9.90 24.68
N ASP A 186 -2.12 -10.60 23.76
CA ASP A 186 -2.92 -9.96 22.71
C ASP A 186 -4.05 -9.10 23.29
N GLN A 187 -4.64 -9.50 24.41
CA GLN A 187 -5.62 -8.68 25.13
C GLN A 187 -5.00 -7.39 25.66
N GLY A 188 -3.81 -7.44 26.26
CA GLY A 188 -3.08 -6.23 26.68
C GLY A 188 -2.72 -5.32 25.50
N ARG A 189 -2.34 -5.90 24.35
CA ARG A 189 -2.10 -5.15 23.11
C ARG A 189 -3.38 -4.53 22.54
N VAL A 190 -4.53 -5.19 22.67
CA VAL A 190 -5.83 -4.64 22.29
C VAL A 190 -6.23 -3.48 23.21
N GLN A 191 -6.04 -3.63 24.52
CA GLN A 191 -6.32 -2.56 25.50
C GLN A 191 -5.45 -1.32 25.29
N SER A 192 -4.17 -1.49 24.93
CA SER A 192 -3.28 -0.38 24.58
C SER A 192 -3.49 0.19 23.17
N GLY A 193 -4.37 -0.40 22.35
CA GLY A 193 -4.61 0.02 20.98
C GLY A 193 -3.51 -0.35 19.98
N THR A 194 -2.46 -1.06 20.41
CA THR A 194 -1.36 -1.53 19.54
C THR A 194 -1.77 -2.71 18.66
N ARG A 195 -2.79 -3.47 19.07
CA ARG A 195 -3.43 -4.55 18.30
C ARG A 195 -4.93 -4.34 18.25
N ARG A 196 -5.60 -4.90 17.23
CA ARG A 196 -7.06 -4.88 17.12
C ARG A 196 -7.63 -6.27 17.33
N MET A 197 -8.81 -6.35 17.96
CA MET A 197 -9.53 -7.61 18.15
C MET A 197 -9.76 -8.37 16.84
N GLY A 198 -10.08 -7.66 15.75
CA GLY A 198 -10.23 -8.27 14.43
C GLY A 198 -8.96 -8.92 13.89
N GLY A 199 -7.78 -8.36 14.20
CA GLY A 199 -6.50 -8.98 13.83
C GLY A 199 -6.28 -10.29 14.60
N VAL A 200 -6.51 -10.26 15.92
CA VAL A 200 -6.46 -11.47 16.77
C VAL A 200 -7.38 -12.57 16.24
N ALA A 201 -8.63 -12.23 15.90
CA ALA A 201 -9.59 -13.19 15.36
C ALA A 201 -9.13 -13.80 14.02
N VAL A 202 -8.53 -12.99 13.12
CA VAL A 202 -7.96 -13.47 11.85
C VAL A 202 -6.80 -14.43 12.09
N ASP A 203 -5.91 -14.12 13.03
CA ASP A 203 -4.74 -14.96 13.32
C ASP A 203 -5.16 -16.30 13.94
N ILE A 204 -6.11 -16.31 14.88
CA ILE A 204 -6.65 -17.56 15.45
C ILE A 204 -7.35 -18.39 14.37
N ALA A 205 -8.11 -17.76 13.46
CA ALA A 205 -8.76 -18.47 12.36
C ALA A 205 -7.74 -19.08 11.40
N ALA A 206 -6.66 -18.36 11.09
CA ALA A 206 -5.56 -18.84 10.27
C ALA A 206 -4.82 -20.00 10.93
N LEU A 207 -4.49 -19.88 12.22
CA LEU A 207 -3.86 -20.95 13.01
C LEU A 207 -4.74 -22.20 13.10
N SER A 208 -6.04 -22.03 13.39
CA SER A 208 -7.02 -23.11 13.43
C SER A 208 -7.12 -23.88 12.12
N GLY A 209 -7.18 -23.14 11.00
CA GLY A 209 -7.22 -23.73 9.66
C GLY A 209 -5.93 -24.44 9.27
N LEU A 210 -4.77 -23.93 9.70
CA LEU A 210 -3.48 -24.58 9.49
C LEU A 210 -3.38 -25.89 10.29
N ALA A 211 -3.62 -25.82 11.60
CA ALA A 211 -3.51 -26.96 12.51
C ALA A 211 -4.40 -28.13 12.11
N SER A 212 -5.67 -27.82 11.77
CA SER A 212 -6.63 -28.85 11.34
C SER A 212 -6.27 -29.51 10.01
N ALA A 213 -5.44 -28.86 9.18
CA ALA A 213 -5.07 -29.36 7.87
C ALA A 213 -3.78 -30.19 7.90
N ILE A 214 -2.83 -29.83 8.78
CA ILE A 214 -1.57 -30.57 8.95
C ILE A 214 -1.78 -31.82 9.81
N TRP A 215 -2.58 -31.72 10.86
CA TRP A 215 -2.79 -32.79 11.85
C TRP A 215 -4.29 -33.09 12.02
N PRO A 216 -4.96 -33.66 10.99
CA PRO A 216 -6.40 -33.91 11.02
C PRO A 216 -6.84 -34.89 12.12
N GLU A 217 -5.95 -35.76 12.58
CA GLU A 217 -6.18 -36.76 13.63
C GLU A 217 -6.21 -36.17 15.06
N ARG A 218 -5.62 -34.98 15.28
CA ARG A 218 -5.71 -34.29 16.58
C ARG A 218 -7.07 -33.61 16.76
N SER A 219 -7.58 -33.63 18.00
CA SER A 219 -8.82 -32.93 18.34
C SER A 219 -8.60 -31.41 18.43
N TRP A 220 -9.09 -30.67 17.43
CA TRP A 220 -9.03 -29.21 17.35
C TRP A 220 -10.30 -28.48 17.80
N THR A 221 -11.21 -29.17 18.48
CA THR A 221 -12.51 -28.60 18.90
C THR A 221 -12.31 -27.34 19.75
N TRP A 222 -11.38 -27.37 20.72
CA TRP A 222 -11.08 -26.21 21.58
C TRP A 222 -10.58 -24.99 20.80
N LEU A 223 -9.79 -25.20 19.75
CA LEU A 223 -9.22 -24.14 18.92
C LEU A 223 -10.30 -23.54 18.00
N LYS A 224 -11.18 -24.38 17.43
CA LYS A 224 -12.35 -23.95 16.64
C LYS A 224 -13.33 -23.14 17.50
N THR A 225 -13.64 -23.61 18.73
CA THR A 225 -14.48 -22.85 19.68
C THR A 225 -13.86 -21.50 20.02
N THR A 226 -12.54 -21.45 20.24
CA THR A 226 -11.82 -20.19 20.50
C THR A 226 -11.90 -19.24 19.31
N ARG A 227 -11.65 -19.73 18.09
CA ARG A 227 -11.82 -18.98 16.84
C ARG A 227 -13.21 -18.36 16.75
N ASP A 228 -14.26 -19.15 16.96
CA ASP A 228 -15.64 -18.70 16.79
C ASP A 228 -16.02 -17.66 17.85
N ARG A 229 -15.53 -17.81 19.08
CA ARG A 229 -15.67 -16.80 20.13
C ARG A 229 -15.00 -15.48 19.74
N PHE A 230 -13.75 -15.51 19.29
CA PHE A 230 -13.02 -14.29 18.89
C PHE A 230 -13.61 -13.65 17.64
N LYS A 231 -14.15 -14.44 16.70
CA LYS A 231 -14.92 -13.92 15.57
C LYS A 231 -16.12 -13.11 16.07
N LYS A 232 -16.93 -13.65 16.99
CA LYS A 232 -18.06 -12.92 17.61
C LYS A 232 -17.59 -11.65 18.33
N LEU A 233 -16.57 -11.73 19.18
CA LEU A 233 -16.02 -10.57 19.89
C LEU A 233 -15.54 -9.47 18.94
N SER A 234 -14.91 -9.85 17.82
CA SER A 234 -14.43 -8.89 16.83
C SER A 234 -15.55 -8.11 16.15
N HIS A 235 -16.74 -8.68 16.00
CA HIS A 235 -17.90 -7.98 15.45
C HIS A 235 -18.39 -6.87 16.38
N HIS A 236 -18.34 -7.08 17.70
CA HIS A 236 -18.76 -6.08 18.69
C HIS A 236 -17.75 -4.95 18.89
N HIS A 237 -16.48 -5.17 18.60
CA HIS A 237 -15.42 -4.16 18.77
C HIS A 237 -15.44 -3.06 17.68
N GLY A 238 -16.32 -3.18 16.68
CA GLY A 238 -16.41 -2.24 15.56
C GLY A 238 -15.30 -2.45 14.53
N SER A 239 -15.62 -2.18 13.26
CA SER A 239 -14.65 -2.33 12.17
C SER A 239 -13.81 -1.06 12.01
N ARG A 240 -12.54 -1.21 11.59
CA ARG A 240 -11.68 -0.08 11.18
C ARG A 240 -12.32 0.78 10.11
N ASN A 241 -13.13 0.15 9.27
CA ASN A 241 -13.68 0.79 8.09
C ASN A 241 -14.95 1.56 8.42
N ALA A 242 -15.65 1.21 9.52
CA ALA A 242 -16.82 1.95 9.97
C ALA A 242 -16.45 3.41 10.26
N SER A 243 -15.34 3.64 10.98
CA SER A 243 -14.82 4.99 11.26
C SER A 243 -14.21 5.69 10.05
N ARG A 244 -14.18 5.05 8.87
CA ARG A 244 -13.60 5.57 7.61
C ARG A 244 -14.63 5.75 6.51
N SER A 245 -15.89 5.59 6.86
CA SER A 245 -17.00 5.75 5.93
C SER A 245 -17.13 7.24 5.62
N VAL A 246 -17.15 7.57 4.35
CA VAL A 246 -17.49 8.89 3.82
C VAL A 246 -18.67 8.71 2.89
N ASP A 247 -19.54 9.71 2.77
CA ASP A 247 -20.66 9.65 1.83
C ASP A 247 -20.16 9.49 0.39
N ALA A 248 -20.84 8.66 -0.40
CA ALA A 248 -20.40 8.35 -1.77
C ALA A 248 -20.49 9.58 -2.69
N ALA A 249 -21.50 10.44 -2.50
CA ALA A 249 -21.65 11.67 -3.27
C ALA A 249 -20.60 12.71 -2.88
N GLU A 250 -20.30 12.85 -1.58
CA GLU A 250 -19.19 13.69 -1.11
C GLU A 250 -17.84 13.24 -1.67
N LEU A 251 -17.58 11.93 -1.69
CA LEU A 251 -16.37 11.36 -2.27
C LEU A 251 -16.26 11.65 -3.77
N ARG A 252 -17.36 11.48 -4.52
CA ARG A 252 -17.43 11.81 -5.95
C ARG A 252 -17.14 13.29 -6.18
N ALA A 253 -17.78 14.18 -5.44
CA ALA A 253 -17.58 15.62 -5.55
C ALA A 253 -16.14 16.04 -5.23
N ALA A 254 -15.54 15.48 -4.17
CA ALA A 254 -14.13 15.72 -3.85
C ALA A 254 -13.19 15.18 -4.94
N GLY A 255 -13.53 14.04 -5.55
CA GLY A 255 -12.83 13.49 -6.70
C GLY A 255 -12.85 14.45 -7.89
N GLN A 256 -14.02 14.99 -8.24
CA GLN A 256 -14.16 15.98 -9.31
C GLN A 256 -13.31 17.23 -9.06
N GLN A 257 -13.41 17.82 -7.87
CA GLN A 257 -12.60 18.99 -7.50
C GLN A 257 -11.09 18.71 -7.54
N LEU A 258 -10.67 17.50 -7.18
CA LEU A 258 -9.26 17.10 -7.24
C LEU A 258 -8.79 16.91 -8.69
N LEU A 259 -9.67 16.43 -9.58
CA LEU A 259 -9.38 16.30 -11.00
C LEU A 259 -9.19 17.67 -11.64
N ASP A 260 -10.06 18.63 -11.35
CA ASP A 260 -9.95 20.00 -11.86
C ASP A 260 -8.64 20.68 -11.38
N LYS A 261 -8.26 20.47 -10.12
CA LYS A 261 -6.95 20.90 -9.60
C LYS A 261 -5.78 20.22 -10.32
N ALA A 262 -5.92 18.95 -10.67
CA ALA A 262 -4.90 18.23 -11.42
C ALA A 262 -4.76 18.80 -12.83
N ASP A 263 -5.87 19.12 -13.51
CA ASP A 263 -5.89 19.75 -14.83
C ASP A 263 -5.16 21.10 -14.80
N ALA A 264 -5.46 21.94 -13.81
CA ALA A 264 -4.76 23.23 -13.63
C ALA A 264 -3.25 23.05 -13.40
N LEU A 265 -2.85 22.07 -12.59
CA LEU A 265 -1.43 21.74 -12.36
C LEU A 265 -0.74 21.20 -13.60
N HIS A 266 -1.45 20.45 -14.44
CA HIS A 266 -0.94 19.96 -15.71
C HIS A 266 -0.64 21.12 -16.66
N SER A 267 -1.60 22.03 -16.86
CA SER A 267 -1.43 23.21 -17.73
C SER A 267 -0.30 24.15 -17.25
N ALA A 268 -0.14 24.28 -15.93
CA ALA A 268 0.94 25.06 -15.32
C ALA A 268 2.29 24.32 -15.27
N ALA A 269 2.34 23.03 -15.63
CA ALA A 269 3.57 22.26 -15.57
C ALA A 269 4.59 22.81 -16.58
N ARG A 270 5.85 22.88 -16.14
CA ARG A 270 6.99 23.31 -16.97
C ARG A 270 8.08 22.25 -17.07
N ASN A 271 7.87 21.11 -16.40
CA ASN A 271 8.79 20.00 -16.41
C ASN A 271 8.07 18.68 -16.07
N ARG A 272 8.77 17.58 -16.35
CA ARG A 272 8.28 16.21 -16.13
C ARG A 272 7.82 15.95 -14.70
N ARG A 273 8.55 16.43 -13.69
CA ARG A 273 8.20 16.23 -12.28
C ARG A 273 6.84 16.81 -11.93
N LYS A 274 6.54 18.02 -12.41
CA LYS A 274 5.23 18.68 -12.22
C LYS A 274 4.11 17.93 -12.96
N LEU A 275 4.37 17.45 -14.17
CA LEU A 275 3.42 16.60 -14.91
C LEU A 275 3.10 15.30 -14.17
N VAL A 276 4.12 14.61 -13.63
CA VAL A 276 3.93 13.38 -12.85
C VAL A 276 3.15 13.64 -11.54
N ALA A 277 3.37 14.80 -10.91
CA ALA A 277 2.61 15.21 -9.73
C ALA A 277 1.13 15.49 -10.07
N ALA A 278 0.86 16.18 -11.18
CA ALA A 278 -0.49 16.40 -11.70
C ALA A 278 -1.18 15.05 -12.02
N HIS A 279 -0.49 14.17 -12.75
CA HIS A 279 -0.96 12.81 -13.04
C HIS A 279 -1.33 12.02 -11.79
N THR A 280 -0.48 12.06 -10.75
CA THR A 280 -0.75 11.33 -9.50
C THR A 280 -2.04 11.80 -8.81
N LYS A 281 -2.34 13.10 -8.89
CA LYS A 281 -3.61 13.66 -8.40
C LYS A 281 -4.78 13.25 -9.28
N ALA A 282 -4.66 13.39 -10.60
CA ALA A 282 -5.71 12.99 -11.54
C ALA A 282 -6.06 11.50 -11.43
N ARG A 283 -5.05 10.63 -11.34
CA ARG A 283 -5.21 9.18 -11.13
C ARG A 283 -6.02 8.88 -9.86
N THR A 284 -5.70 9.57 -8.77
CA THR A 284 -6.39 9.35 -7.49
C THR A 284 -7.79 9.93 -7.51
N ALA A 285 -7.98 11.11 -8.12
CA ALA A 285 -9.28 11.72 -8.35
C ALA A 285 -10.21 10.78 -9.15
N LEU A 286 -9.72 10.23 -10.26
CA LEU A 286 -10.45 9.24 -11.05
C LEU A 286 -10.79 7.99 -10.22
N THR A 287 -9.86 7.52 -9.37
CA THR A 287 -10.14 6.39 -8.46
C THR A 287 -11.27 6.70 -7.48
N MET A 288 -11.35 7.93 -6.96
CA MET A 288 -12.44 8.36 -6.06
C MET A 288 -13.79 8.36 -6.78
N ILE A 289 -13.86 8.98 -7.97
CA ILE A 289 -15.09 9.06 -8.78
C ILE A 289 -15.54 7.65 -9.18
N LEU A 290 -14.64 6.85 -9.73
CA LEU A 290 -14.93 5.49 -10.19
C LEU A 290 -15.42 4.61 -9.04
N LEU A 291 -14.77 4.62 -7.88
CA LEU A 291 -15.20 3.76 -6.76
C LEU A 291 -16.48 4.26 -6.07
N ALA A 292 -16.82 5.54 -6.20
CA ALA A 292 -18.09 6.07 -5.72
C ALA A 292 -19.28 5.62 -6.61
N GLU A 293 -19.09 5.57 -7.94
CA GLU A 293 -20.14 5.20 -8.89
C GLU A 293 -20.19 3.70 -9.20
N ALA A 294 -19.02 3.08 -9.33
CA ALA A 294 -18.81 1.69 -9.71
C ALA A 294 -17.87 1.01 -8.71
N PRO A 295 -18.35 0.70 -7.49
CA PRO A 295 -17.52 0.25 -6.36
C PRO A 295 -16.92 -1.16 -6.57
N VAL A 296 -15.91 -1.28 -7.43
CA VAL A 296 -15.14 -2.52 -7.66
C VAL A 296 -14.05 -2.73 -6.60
N ARG A 297 -13.48 -3.95 -6.53
CA ARG A 297 -12.34 -4.20 -5.64
C ARG A 297 -11.12 -3.44 -6.15
N ILE A 298 -10.27 -2.93 -5.25
CA ILE A 298 -9.10 -2.12 -5.66
C ILE A 298 -8.12 -2.88 -6.55
N THR A 299 -8.01 -4.20 -6.39
CA THR A 299 -7.19 -5.04 -7.26
C THR A 299 -7.76 -5.10 -8.68
N SER A 300 -9.08 -5.27 -8.81
CA SER A 300 -9.76 -5.22 -10.11
C SER A 300 -9.71 -3.82 -10.71
N CYS A 301 -9.91 -2.77 -9.89
CA CYS A 301 -9.78 -1.37 -10.30
C CYS A 301 -8.41 -1.06 -10.89
N ALA A 302 -7.33 -1.43 -10.18
CA ALA A 302 -5.96 -1.25 -10.66
C ALA A 302 -5.65 -2.09 -11.91
N GLY A 303 -6.42 -3.16 -12.15
CA GLY A 303 -6.33 -4.05 -13.29
C GLY A 303 -7.19 -3.66 -14.49
N ILE A 304 -7.91 -2.53 -14.48
CA ILE A 304 -8.74 -2.14 -15.63
C ILE A 304 -7.86 -1.91 -16.87
N GLU A 305 -8.18 -2.60 -17.96
CA GLU A 305 -7.54 -2.47 -19.27
C GLU A 305 -8.39 -1.56 -20.17
N LEU A 306 -7.74 -0.64 -20.89
CA LEU A 306 -8.45 0.32 -21.76
C LEU A 306 -9.20 -0.36 -22.91
N ARG A 307 -8.66 -1.45 -23.46
CA ARG A 307 -9.20 -2.11 -24.66
C ARG A 307 -10.21 -3.21 -24.36
N SER A 308 -10.06 -3.91 -23.24
CA SER A 308 -10.85 -5.10 -22.93
C SER A 308 -11.77 -4.93 -21.73
N SER A 309 -11.49 -3.98 -20.83
CA SER A 309 -12.32 -3.75 -19.65
C SER A 309 -13.28 -2.58 -19.80
N LEU A 310 -13.00 -1.62 -20.69
CA LEU A 310 -13.92 -0.50 -20.95
C LEU A 310 -14.74 -0.81 -22.21
N LEU A 311 -16.03 -0.50 -22.17
CA LEU A 311 -16.88 -0.55 -23.36
C LEU A 311 -16.46 0.53 -24.36
N GLU A 312 -16.81 0.36 -25.64
CA GLU A 312 -16.24 1.14 -26.77
C GLU A 312 -16.36 2.66 -26.62
N ASP A 313 -17.42 3.14 -25.98
CA ASP A 313 -17.72 4.54 -25.71
C ASP A 313 -17.23 5.04 -24.34
N LEU A 314 -16.47 4.21 -23.63
CA LEU A 314 -16.11 4.38 -22.22
C LEU A 314 -17.32 4.48 -21.29
N ALA A 315 -18.55 4.16 -21.72
CA ALA A 315 -19.78 4.30 -20.93
C ALA A 315 -20.02 3.12 -19.99
N GLY A 316 -19.09 2.17 -19.92
CA GLY A 316 -19.19 1.09 -18.96
C GLY A 316 -17.91 0.31 -18.73
N LEU A 317 -18.02 -0.57 -17.73
CA LEU A 317 -17.01 -1.54 -17.33
C LEU A 317 -17.49 -2.95 -17.63
N TYR A 318 -16.58 -3.76 -18.15
CA TYR A 318 -16.66 -5.20 -18.23
C TYR A 318 -15.44 -5.80 -17.53
N LEU A 319 -15.67 -6.62 -16.50
CA LEU A 319 -14.63 -7.45 -15.90
C LEU A 319 -14.99 -8.90 -16.14
N ASP A 320 -14.07 -9.66 -16.73
CA ASP A 320 -14.22 -11.10 -16.87
C ASP A 320 -14.19 -11.80 -15.49
N ALA A 321 -14.60 -13.06 -15.48
CA ALA A 321 -14.61 -13.92 -14.31
C ALA A 321 -13.24 -14.02 -13.60
N GLN A 322 -12.14 -13.99 -14.36
CA GLN A 322 -10.78 -14.12 -13.82
C GLN A 322 -10.29 -12.83 -13.15
N ALA A 323 -10.79 -11.68 -13.60
CA ALA A 323 -10.52 -10.37 -13.05
C ALA A 323 -11.33 -10.06 -11.77
N THR A 324 -12.36 -10.86 -11.48
CA THR A 324 -13.13 -10.77 -10.24
C THR A 324 -12.72 -11.83 -9.24
N LYS A 325 -12.85 -11.49 -7.96
CA LYS A 325 -12.52 -12.43 -6.87
C LYS A 325 -13.52 -13.59 -6.79
N GLU A 326 -14.77 -13.35 -7.19
CA GLU A 326 -15.84 -14.33 -7.01
C GLU A 326 -15.92 -15.35 -8.15
N GLY A 327 -15.25 -15.08 -9.28
CA GLY A 327 -15.31 -15.92 -10.48
C GLY A 327 -16.47 -15.56 -11.42
N ASP A 328 -17.14 -14.44 -11.16
CA ASP A 328 -18.32 -13.99 -11.92
C ASP A 328 -17.98 -12.78 -12.78
N VAL A 329 -18.65 -12.65 -13.92
CA VAL A 329 -18.55 -11.47 -14.80
C VAL A 329 -19.18 -10.26 -14.10
N ASP A 330 -18.53 -9.09 -14.17
CA ASP A 330 -19.03 -7.84 -13.59
C ASP A 330 -19.23 -6.80 -14.70
N ARG A 331 -20.47 -6.32 -14.86
CA ARG A 331 -20.84 -5.30 -15.86
C ARG A 331 -21.43 -4.09 -15.19
N ARG A 332 -20.97 -2.90 -15.56
CA ARG A 332 -21.41 -1.63 -14.95
C ARG A 332 -21.57 -0.56 -16.01
N ALA A 333 -22.65 0.20 -15.94
CA ALA A 333 -22.81 1.44 -16.69
C ALA A 333 -22.19 2.60 -15.90
N PHE A 334 -21.67 3.60 -16.62
CA PHE A 334 -21.09 4.80 -16.05
C PHE A 334 -21.98 6.01 -16.32
N SER A 335 -21.95 6.98 -15.40
CA SER A 335 -22.57 8.28 -15.67
C SER A 335 -21.72 9.11 -16.62
N ALA A 336 -22.33 10.11 -17.27
CA ALA A 336 -21.62 11.05 -18.13
C ALA A 336 -20.43 11.74 -17.43
N THR A 337 -20.54 12.00 -16.11
CA THR A 337 -19.43 12.55 -15.31
C THR A 337 -18.23 11.62 -15.26
N LEU A 338 -18.45 10.32 -15.02
CA LEU A 338 -17.36 9.36 -14.97
C LEU A 338 -16.75 9.14 -16.35
N VAL A 339 -17.57 9.11 -17.41
CA VAL A 339 -17.09 9.08 -18.81
C VAL A 339 -16.17 10.26 -19.11
N ASP A 340 -16.60 11.48 -18.76
CA ASP A 340 -15.77 12.68 -18.91
C ASP A 340 -14.47 12.58 -18.11
N ALA A 341 -14.54 12.16 -16.83
CA ALA A 341 -13.37 12.02 -15.97
C ALA A 341 -12.36 11.00 -16.51
N ILE A 342 -12.82 9.85 -17.03
CA ILE A 342 -11.97 8.86 -17.71
C ILE A 342 -11.33 9.48 -18.94
N GLY A 343 -12.13 10.13 -19.80
CA GLY A 343 -11.66 10.76 -21.03
C GLY A 343 -10.57 11.81 -20.77
N ARG A 344 -10.80 12.71 -19.80
CA ARG A 344 -9.82 13.72 -19.39
C ARG A 344 -8.54 13.07 -18.85
N TYR A 345 -8.66 12.12 -17.95
CA TYR A 345 -7.49 11.43 -17.41
C TYR A 345 -6.69 10.70 -18.50
N VAL A 346 -7.33 9.97 -19.40
CA VAL A 346 -6.66 9.24 -20.49
C VAL A 346 -5.95 10.18 -21.45
N ARG A 347 -6.65 11.20 -21.95
CA ARG A 347 -6.10 12.13 -22.97
C ARG A 347 -5.03 13.06 -22.42
N LEU A 348 -5.22 13.57 -21.20
CA LEU A 348 -4.34 14.60 -20.65
C LEU A 348 -3.24 14.01 -19.76
N HIS A 349 -3.61 13.27 -18.72
CA HIS A 349 -2.69 12.88 -17.66
C HIS A 349 -1.96 11.58 -17.95
N ARG A 350 -2.68 10.54 -18.39
CA ARG A 350 -2.11 9.24 -18.71
C ARG A 350 -1.20 9.33 -19.93
N ALA A 351 -1.62 10.05 -20.98
CA ALA A 351 -0.87 10.20 -22.22
C ALA A 351 0.57 10.69 -22.01
N VAL A 352 0.79 11.58 -21.04
CA VAL A 352 2.15 12.07 -20.76
C VAL A 352 2.99 11.03 -20.01
N VAL A 353 2.41 10.19 -19.15
CA VAL A 353 3.19 9.28 -18.29
C VAL A 353 3.30 7.84 -18.76
N ALA A 354 2.30 7.31 -19.45
CA ALA A 354 2.22 5.90 -19.79
C ALA A 354 3.39 5.48 -20.68
N ALA A 355 3.92 4.29 -20.41
CA ALA A 355 4.93 3.70 -21.29
C ALA A 355 4.29 3.32 -22.65
N PRO A 356 5.06 3.33 -23.75
CA PRO A 356 4.58 2.83 -25.04
C PRO A 356 3.99 1.42 -24.91
N GLY A 357 2.82 1.19 -25.49
CA GLY A 357 2.13 -0.10 -25.44
C GLY A 357 1.41 -0.43 -24.13
N GLU A 358 1.54 0.39 -23.08
CA GLU A 358 0.80 0.18 -21.83
C GLU A 358 -0.70 0.32 -22.09
N THR A 359 -1.49 -0.68 -21.69
CA THR A 359 -2.94 -0.76 -21.91
C THR A 359 -3.76 -0.50 -20.64
N ARG A 360 -3.16 -0.54 -19.44
CA ARG A 360 -3.89 -0.35 -18.17
C ARG A 360 -4.39 1.08 -18.05
N LEU A 361 -5.62 1.25 -17.56
CA LEU A 361 -6.17 2.56 -17.26
C LEU A 361 -5.28 3.28 -16.24
N PHE A 362 -5.00 2.65 -15.10
CA PHE A 362 -4.20 3.26 -14.04
C PHE A 362 -2.72 2.93 -14.16
N VAL A 363 -1.90 3.96 -14.41
CA VAL A 363 -0.44 3.83 -14.52
C VAL A 363 0.29 4.53 -13.38
N GLY A 364 1.40 3.95 -12.95
CA GLY A 364 2.32 4.51 -11.96
C GLY A 364 3.06 5.74 -12.47
N GLU A 365 3.90 6.34 -11.61
CA GLU A 365 4.72 7.51 -11.97
C GLU A 365 5.77 7.20 -13.05
N ARG A 366 6.13 5.91 -13.19
CA ARG A 366 7.08 5.41 -14.19
C ARG A 366 6.41 4.94 -15.49
N GLY A 367 5.09 5.09 -15.60
CA GLY A 367 4.35 4.77 -16.82
C GLY A 367 3.85 3.33 -16.98
N GLY A 368 4.29 2.39 -16.14
CA GLY A 368 3.76 1.03 -16.10
C GLY A 368 2.52 0.87 -15.20
N PRO A 369 2.00 -0.35 -15.00
CA PRO A 369 0.79 -0.61 -14.21
C PRO A 369 0.98 -0.20 -12.75
N ILE A 370 -0.04 0.40 -12.14
CA ILE A 370 -0.01 0.63 -10.69
C ILE A 370 -0.53 -0.60 -9.92
N LYS A 371 0.15 -0.96 -8.83
CA LYS A 371 -0.35 -2.01 -7.92
C LYS A 371 -1.56 -1.50 -7.14
N GLY A 372 -2.57 -2.35 -6.93
CA GLY A 372 -3.75 -1.99 -6.12
C GLY A 372 -3.43 -1.51 -4.71
N ALA A 373 -2.37 -2.05 -4.07
CA ALA A 373 -1.91 -1.57 -2.76
C ALA A 373 -1.39 -0.13 -2.81
N GLN A 374 -0.64 0.23 -3.86
CA GLN A 374 -0.14 1.60 -4.06
C GLN A 374 -1.30 2.55 -4.37
N LEU A 375 -2.26 2.12 -5.20
CA LEU A 375 -3.45 2.91 -5.52
C LEU A 375 -4.29 3.18 -4.26
N SER A 376 -4.51 2.15 -3.42
CA SER A 376 -5.14 2.27 -2.11
C SER A 376 -4.38 3.22 -1.17
N LYS A 377 -3.03 3.18 -1.20
CA LYS A 377 -2.20 4.10 -0.43
C LYS A 377 -2.40 5.55 -0.89
N CYS A 378 -2.29 5.83 -2.19
CA CYS A 378 -2.51 7.17 -2.74
C CYS A 378 -3.90 7.71 -2.39
N LEU A 379 -4.93 6.88 -2.53
CA LEU A 379 -6.30 7.24 -2.15
C LEU A 379 -6.39 7.64 -0.67
N GLY A 380 -5.84 6.82 0.22
CA GLY A 380 -5.83 7.13 1.64
C GLY A 380 -5.04 8.40 1.98
N ASP A 381 -3.87 8.61 1.37
CA ASP A 381 -3.02 9.77 1.61
C ASP A 381 -3.70 11.09 1.17
N LEU A 382 -4.49 11.05 0.09
CA LEU A 382 -5.19 12.22 -0.43
C LEU A 382 -6.53 12.50 0.24
N THR A 383 -7.21 11.46 0.73
CA THR A 383 -8.51 11.61 1.41
C THR A 383 -8.39 12.04 2.86
N ASP A 384 -7.30 11.68 3.55
CA ASP A 384 -7.06 12.04 4.94
C ASP A 384 -7.14 13.55 5.22
N PRO A 385 -6.43 14.44 4.48
CA PRO A 385 -6.55 15.89 4.70
C PRO A 385 -7.90 16.48 4.26
N VAL A 386 -8.69 15.77 3.44
CA VAL A 386 -9.98 16.27 2.93
C VAL A 386 -11.12 15.93 3.90
N PHE A 387 -11.13 14.70 4.42
CA PHE A 387 -12.23 14.19 5.25
C PHE A 387 -11.84 14.04 6.73
N ASN A 388 -10.62 14.43 7.10
CA ASN A 388 -10.03 14.15 8.40
C ASN A 388 -10.03 12.65 8.75
N VAL A 389 -10.03 11.82 7.71
CA VAL A 389 -9.99 10.37 7.82
C VAL A 389 -9.41 9.72 6.58
N ARG A 390 -8.48 8.81 6.78
CA ARG A 390 -7.96 7.94 5.74
C ARG A 390 -9.03 6.99 5.20
N VAL A 391 -9.64 7.35 4.08
CA VAL A 391 -10.60 6.51 3.36
C VAL A 391 -9.86 5.37 2.66
N THR A 392 -10.46 4.18 2.64
CA THR A 392 -9.92 3.02 1.92
C THR A 392 -10.92 2.51 0.90
N PRO A 393 -10.50 1.83 -0.18
CA PRO A 393 -11.42 1.30 -1.19
C PRO A 393 -12.51 0.41 -0.60
N HIS A 394 -12.18 -0.35 0.44
CA HIS A 394 -13.15 -1.20 1.11
C HIS A 394 -14.15 -0.39 1.95
N ALA A 395 -13.74 0.72 2.57
CA ALA A 395 -14.66 1.63 3.25
C ALA A 395 -15.63 2.28 2.25
N ILE A 396 -15.16 2.67 1.07
CA ILE A 396 -16.02 3.23 0.00
C ILE A 396 -17.08 2.22 -0.43
N ARG A 397 -16.69 0.96 -0.63
CA ARG A 397 -17.66 -0.12 -0.95
C ARG A 397 -18.75 -0.25 0.10
N HIS A 398 -18.40 -0.18 1.39
CA HIS A 398 -19.39 -0.18 2.48
C HIS A 398 -20.25 1.09 2.48
N SER A 399 -19.66 2.26 2.22
CA SER A 399 -20.38 3.52 2.09
C SER A 399 -21.44 3.45 1.00
N VAL A 400 -21.10 2.93 -0.19
CA VAL A 400 -22.07 2.80 -1.29
C VAL A 400 -23.20 1.84 -0.93
N GLY A 401 -22.88 0.68 -0.33
CA GLY A 401 -23.91 -0.25 0.14
C GLY A 401 -24.83 0.37 1.20
N ASN A 402 -24.26 1.12 2.15
CA ASN A 402 -25.06 1.83 3.16
C ASN A 402 -25.86 3.01 2.56
N PHE A 403 -25.33 3.68 1.54
CA PHE A 403 -26.04 4.74 0.82
C PHE A 403 -27.31 4.20 0.19
N ILE A 404 -27.25 3.08 -0.54
CA ILE A 404 -28.42 2.41 -1.13
C ILE A 404 -29.45 2.10 -0.04
N VAL A 405 -29.01 1.47 1.06
CA VAL A 405 -29.89 1.14 2.20
C VAL A 405 -30.52 2.39 2.83
N ALA A 406 -29.79 3.50 2.88
CA ALA A 406 -30.27 4.74 3.47
C ALA A 406 -31.23 5.48 2.54
N THR A 407 -30.99 5.50 1.22
CA THR A 407 -31.78 6.29 0.27
C THR A 407 -32.97 5.50 -0.29
N ALA A 408 -32.75 4.25 -0.69
CA ALA A 408 -33.73 3.35 -1.28
C ALA A 408 -33.73 1.99 -0.54
N PRO A 409 -34.22 1.94 0.72
CA PRO A 409 -34.19 0.72 1.53
C PRO A 409 -34.94 -0.47 0.90
N GLU A 410 -35.99 -0.20 0.12
CA GLU A 410 -36.70 -1.20 -0.69
C GLU A 410 -35.83 -1.86 -1.76
N GLU A 411 -34.77 -1.17 -2.20
CA GLU A 411 -33.79 -1.66 -3.17
C GLU A 411 -32.53 -2.23 -2.51
N ALA A 412 -32.51 -2.47 -1.19
CA ALA A 412 -31.32 -2.93 -0.47
C ALA A 412 -30.70 -4.24 -1.03
N ALA A 413 -31.49 -5.08 -1.70
CA ALA A 413 -31.00 -6.26 -2.41
C ALA A 413 -30.02 -5.89 -3.55
N LEU A 414 -30.21 -4.74 -4.21
CA LEU A 414 -29.31 -4.24 -5.25
C LEU A 414 -27.91 -3.96 -4.72
N ALA A 415 -27.73 -3.71 -3.42
CA ALA A 415 -26.40 -3.56 -2.84
C ALA A 415 -25.56 -4.84 -3.01
N GLY A 416 -26.19 -6.03 -2.97
CA GLY A 416 -25.52 -7.30 -3.25
C GLY A 416 -24.99 -7.37 -4.69
N THR A 417 -25.85 -7.02 -5.66
CA THR A 417 -25.51 -6.96 -7.08
C THR A 417 -24.45 -5.91 -7.39
N ILE A 418 -24.63 -4.68 -6.91
CA ILE A 418 -23.69 -3.56 -7.13
C ILE A 418 -22.32 -3.84 -6.51
N LEU A 419 -22.28 -4.52 -5.35
CA LEU A 419 -21.02 -4.90 -4.72
C LEU A 419 -20.47 -6.25 -5.22
N ASN A 420 -21.19 -6.93 -6.11
CA ASN A 420 -20.81 -8.23 -6.67
C ASN A 420 -20.49 -9.24 -5.55
N HIS A 421 -21.47 -9.47 -4.67
CA HIS A 421 -21.40 -10.48 -3.61
C HIS A 421 -21.90 -11.83 -4.14
N ARG A 422 -21.11 -12.88 -3.93
CA ARG A 422 -21.45 -14.25 -4.35
C ARG A 422 -22.58 -14.90 -3.54
N GLY A 423 -22.80 -14.46 -2.29
CA GLY A 423 -23.70 -15.15 -1.37
C GLY A 423 -24.64 -14.21 -0.62
N ASP A 424 -25.87 -14.67 -0.45
CA ASP A 424 -26.96 -13.92 0.19
C ASP A 424 -26.68 -13.55 1.63
N ALA A 425 -25.81 -14.30 2.33
CA ALA A 425 -25.42 -14.01 3.70
C ALA A 425 -24.83 -12.60 3.87
N VAL A 426 -24.15 -12.06 2.85
CA VAL A 426 -23.61 -10.69 2.90
C VAL A 426 -24.69 -9.67 2.56
N THR A 427 -25.57 -9.99 1.61
CA THR A 427 -26.72 -9.15 1.22
C THR A 427 -27.72 -9.00 2.38
N ALA A 428 -27.91 -10.07 3.18
CA ALA A 428 -28.79 -10.09 4.35
C ALA A 428 -28.48 -9.00 5.38
N VAL A 429 -27.21 -8.60 5.49
CA VAL A 429 -26.80 -7.50 6.39
C VAL A 429 -27.37 -6.16 5.93
N TYR A 430 -27.42 -5.92 4.61
CA TYR A 430 -27.97 -4.69 4.05
C TYR A 430 -29.49 -4.68 4.12
N THR A 431 -30.15 -5.80 3.84
CA THR A 431 -31.61 -5.91 3.96
C THR A 431 -32.07 -5.76 5.41
N GLN A 432 -31.39 -6.38 6.37
CA GLN A 432 -31.70 -6.21 7.80
C GLN A 432 -31.57 -4.74 8.23
N LYS A 433 -30.51 -4.04 7.81
CA LYS A 433 -30.34 -2.60 8.07
C LYS A 433 -31.44 -1.77 7.41
N ALA A 434 -31.83 -2.10 6.18
CA ALA A 434 -32.91 -1.42 5.47
C ALA A 434 -34.24 -1.56 6.21
N SER A 435 -34.56 -2.76 6.71
CA SER A 435 -35.74 -2.97 7.55
C SER A 435 -35.72 -2.09 8.81
N GLN A 436 -34.56 -1.92 9.45
CA GLN A 436 -34.41 -1.00 10.60
C GLN A 436 -34.62 0.47 10.20
N VAL A 437 -34.12 0.90 9.04
CA VAL A 437 -34.34 2.26 8.51
C VAL A 437 -35.82 2.51 8.24
N VAL A 438 -36.50 1.58 7.56
CA VAL A 438 -37.93 1.66 7.26
C VAL A 438 -38.76 1.70 8.55
N ALA A 439 -38.46 0.82 9.51
CA ALA A 439 -39.13 0.80 10.81
C ALA A 439 -38.96 2.13 11.56
N SER A 440 -37.75 2.69 11.56
CA SER A 440 -37.46 3.98 12.20
C SER A 440 -38.23 5.14 11.53
N ARG A 441 -38.30 5.16 10.18
CA ARG A 441 -39.09 6.14 9.42
C ARG A 441 -40.58 6.04 9.73
N ARG A 442 -41.12 4.82 9.77
CA ARG A 442 -42.54 4.57 10.12
C ARG A 442 -42.85 5.04 11.53
N LEU A 443 -41.99 4.74 12.51
CA LEU A 443 -42.14 5.22 13.88
C LEU A 443 -42.11 6.76 13.94
N GLY A 444 -41.16 7.40 13.24
CA GLY A 444 -41.05 8.86 13.18
C GLY A 444 -42.29 9.51 12.55
N ALA A 445 -42.80 8.95 11.45
CA ALA A 445 -44.02 9.41 10.81
C ALA A 445 -45.25 9.25 11.73
N ALA A 446 -45.43 8.08 12.35
CA ALA A 446 -46.53 7.84 13.28
C ALA A 446 -46.47 8.79 14.49
N THR A 447 -45.27 9.04 15.03
CA THR A 447 -45.07 10.00 16.12
C THR A 447 -45.42 11.42 15.69
N SER A 448 -45.01 11.83 14.48
CA SER A 448 -45.30 13.16 13.94
C SER A 448 -46.79 13.35 13.65
N SER A 449 -47.47 12.35 13.09
CA SER A 449 -48.93 12.39 12.89
C SER A 449 -49.66 12.51 14.22
N ARG A 450 -49.29 11.69 15.22
CA ARG A 450 -49.93 11.72 16.53
C ARG A 450 -49.68 13.03 17.28
N ALA A 451 -48.51 13.63 17.12
CA ALA A 451 -48.18 14.95 17.63
C ALA A 451 -49.12 16.02 17.09
N SER A 452 -49.29 16.04 15.76
CA SER A 452 -50.17 16.98 15.07
C SER A 452 -51.62 16.84 15.52
N GLU A 453 -52.13 15.61 15.66
CA GLU A 453 -53.48 15.34 16.19
C GLU A 453 -53.68 15.88 17.60
N LEU A 454 -52.66 15.75 18.46
CA LEU A 454 -52.73 16.20 19.85
C LEU A 454 -52.44 17.69 20.03
N SER A 455 -52.16 18.43 18.94
CA SER A 455 -51.58 19.79 19.00
C SER A 455 -50.33 19.86 19.92
N ALA A 456 -49.66 18.72 20.12
CA ALA A 456 -48.51 18.62 20.98
C ALA A 456 -47.32 19.13 20.21
N ASN A 457 -46.66 20.17 20.72
CA ASN A 457 -45.44 20.67 20.11
C ASN A 457 -44.33 19.61 20.26
N THR A 458 -44.14 18.80 19.22
CA THR A 458 -43.07 17.79 19.15
C THR A 458 -41.79 18.32 18.53
N THR A 459 -41.63 19.65 18.47
CA THR A 459 -40.29 20.22 18.35
C THR A 459 -39.48 19.58 19.48
N PRO A 460 -38.48 18.72 19.18
CA PRO A 460 -37.71 18.07 20.22
C PRO A 460 -37.18 19.20 21.07
N MET A 461 -37.63 19.29 22.34
CA MET A 461 -37.34 20.41 23.23
C MET A 461 -35.87 20.71 23.07
N GLY A 462 -35.56 21.76 22.29
CA GLY A 462 -34.24 21.94 21.74
C GLY A 462 -33.34 21.99 22.94
N SER A 463 -32.50 20.95 23.12
CA SER A 463 -31.86 20.70 24.41
C SER A 463 -31.26 22.03 24.79
N THR A 464 -31.86 22.68 25.80
CA THR A 464 -31.42 24.01 26.18
C THR A 464 -29.96 23.80 26.44
N LYS A 465 -29.15 24.48 25.64
CA LYS A 465 -27.70 24.39 25.64
C LYS A 465 -27.28 25.01 26.97
N ARG A 466 -27.64 24.37 28.08
CA ARG A 466 -27.17 24.63 29.43
C ARG A 466 -25.68 24.57 29.24
N GLY A 467 -25.05 25.75 29.33
CA GLY A 467 -23.63 25.90 29.17
C GLY A 467 -22.97 24.85 30.04
N ARG A 468 -22.50 23.76 29.41
CA ARG A 468 -21.50 22.91 30.02
C ARG A 468 -20.34 23.88 30.19
N GLY A 469 -20.19 24.40 31.41
CA GLY A 469 -19.07 25.20 31.81
C GLY A 469 -17.83 24.54 31.23
N GLN A 470 -17.12 25.26 30.39
CA GLN A 470 -15.79 24.83 30.00
C GLN A 470 -15.04 24.53 31.30
N PRO A 471 -14.50 23.32 31.49
CA PRO A 471 -13.57 23.10 32.58
C PRO A 471 -12.47 24.16 32.46
N PRO A 472 -12.05 24.79 33.56
CA PRO A 472 -11.09 25.89 33.51
C PRO A 472 -9.86 25.41 32.73
N ARG A 473 -9.63 26.04 31.58
CA ARG A 473 -8.38 25.88 30.84
C ARG A 473 -7.27 26.34 31.77
N SER A 474 -6.54 25.38 32.34
CA SER A 474 -5.30 25.68 33.06
C SER A 474 -4.38 26.41 32.08
N ARG A 475 -4.20 27.71 32.28
CA ARG A 475 -3.18 28.50 31.63
C ARG A 475 -1.82 27.93 32.04
N ARG A 476 -1.31 26.96 31.30
CA ARG A 476 0.11 26.65 31.33
C ARG A 476 0.79 27.75 30.52
N SER A 477 1.22 28.78 31.25
CA SER A 477 2.14 29.80 30.77
C SER A 477 3.41 29.10 30.29
N VAL A 478 3.54 28.92 28.97
CA VAL A 478 4.85 28.78 28.35
C VAL A 478 5.29 30.20 28.04
N LYS A 479 5.94 30.83 29.03
CA LYS A 479 6.97 31.82 28.72
C LYS A 479 8.05 31.05 27.98
N ASN A 480 8.32 31.43 26.74
CA ASN A 480 9.68 31.44 26.22
C ASN A 480 9.77 32.54 25.18
N SER A 481 10.52 33.55 25.59
CA SER A 481 10.87 34.75 24.86
C SER A 481 11.65 34.39 23.59
N ALA A 482 11.37 35.14 22.53
CA ALA A 482 12.35 35.43 21.49
C ALA A 482 13.33 36.50 22.00
N GLU A 483 14.44 36.67 21.26
CA GLU A 483 15.62 37.54 21.47
C GLU A 483 16.79 36.84 22.19
N SER A 484 18.05 36.88 21.73
CA SER A 484 18.71 37.52 20.58
C SER A 484 20.15 36.99 20.48
N ALA A 485 20.84 37.37 19.39
CA ALA A 485 22.29 37.54 19.24
C ALA A 485 23.21 36.34 18.92
N CYS A 486 23.61 36.30 17.64
CA CYS A 486 24.98 36.50 17.13
C CYS A 486 26.14 36.53 18.16
N GLY A 487 27.17 35.69 17.96
CA GLY A 487 28.51 35.93 18.51
C GLY A 487 29.41 34.69 18.71
N ARG A 488 30.48 34.61 17.89
CA ARG A 488 31.88 34.12 18.14
C ARG A 488 32.10 33.05 19.24
N SER A 489 32.65 31.89 18.87
CA SER A 489 34.09 31.53 18.81
C SER A 489 34.79 31.32 20.17
N GLN A 490 35.53 30.21 20.20
CA GLN A 490 36.68 29.82 21.04
C GLN A 490 36.45 28.93 22.28
N ASP A 491 37.13 27.78 22.17
CA ASP A 491 38.01 27.10 23.12
C ASP A 491 37.50 26.62 24.49
N LEU A 492 37.60 25.30 24.68
CA LEU A 492 38.33 24.60 25.78
C LEU A 492 38.01 23.09 25.68
N GLN A 493 38.96 22.27 25.22
CA GLN A 493 39.83 21.39 26.02
C GLN A 493 39.19 20.10 26.59
N LYS A 494 39.69 18.99 26.03
CA LYS A 494 40.27 17.78 26.68
C LYS A 494 39.58 17.14 27.91
N GLY A 495 39.35 15.83 27.80
CA GLY A 495 39.22 14.85 28.88
C GLY A 495 38.31 13.71 28.43
N SER A 496 38.81 12.62 27.83
CA SER A 496 39.58 11.48 28.39
C SER A 496 38.70 10.23 28.50
N ASP A 497 39.10 9.21 27.74
CA ASP A 497 39.09 7.77 28.01
C ASP A 497 37.82 7.03 28.48
N GLY A 498 37.47 6.04 27.66
CA GLY A 498 36.53 4.97 27.98
C GLY A 498 36.47 3.92 26.87
N ARG A 499 37.60 3.24 26.60
CA ARG A 499 37.65 2.05 25.72
C ARG A 499 36.99 0.87 26.46
N ILE A 500 35.90 0.35 25.92
CA ILE A 500 35.36 -0.97 26.29
C ILE A 500 35.89 -1.99 25.28
N SER A 501 36.75 -2.87 25.78
CA SER A 501 37.29 -4.04 25.09
C SER A 501 36.29 -5.19 25.18
N THR A 502 35.83 -5.70 24.03
CA THR A 502 35.07 -6.96 23.96
C THR A 502 36.00 -8.05 23.40
N GLY A 503 36.51 -8.88 24.30
CA GLY A 503 37.25 -10.09 23.96
C GLY A 503 36.31 -11.20 23.46
N VAL A 504 36.71 -11.85 22.37
CA VAL A 504 36.14 -13.07 21.82
C VAL A 504 37.01 -14.23 22.32
N PRO A 505 36.46 -15.33 22.87
CA PRO A 505 37.25 -16.51 23.20
C PRO A 505 37.40 -17.43 21.99
N GLU A 506 38.66 -17.73 21.69
CA GLU A 506 39.14 -18.72 20.73
C GLU A 506 38.99 -20.12 21.36
N LEU A 507 38.22 -21.01 20.73
CA LEU A 507 38.09 -22.41 21.13
C LEU A 507 38.89 -23.27 20.15
N SER A 508 40.00 -23.81 20.65
CA SER A 508 40.83 -24.84 20.03
C SER A 508 40.25 -26.21 20.38
N HIS A 509 39.92 -27.03 19.38
CA HIS A 509 39.78 -28.47 19.57
C HIS A 509 40.40 -29.20 18.37
N GLU A 510 41.58 -29.77 18.64
CA GLU A 510 42.14 -30.89 17.91
C GLU A 510 41.23 -32.12 18.10
N ALA A 511 40.93 -32.83 17.01
CA ALA A 511 40.37 -34.17 17.05
C ALA A 511 41.14 -35.06 16.08
N THR A 512 41.92 -35.95 16.69
CA THR A 512 42.73 -37.02 16.12
C THR A 512 41.85 -38.11 15.51
N LEU A 513 42.16 -38.53 14.28
CA LEU A 513 41.65 -39.75 13.66
C LEU A 513 42.41 -40.98 14.18
N PRO A 514 41.77 -42.15 14.34
CA PRO A 514 42.48 -43.43 14.28
C PRO A 514 42.13 -44.20 13.01
N ALA A 515 43.18 -44.72 12.38
CA ALA A 515 43.13 -45.78 11.38
C ALA A 515 43.10 -47.15 12.06
N GLY A 516 42.27 -48.04 11.53
CA GLY A 516 42.56 -49.46 11.28
C GLY A 516 42.72 -50.43 12.46
N SER A 517 41.77 -51.36 12.57
CA SER A 517 41.99 -52.82 12.56
C SER A 517 40.72 -53.51 12.10
#